data_AF-A0A4R9VCH1-F1
#
_entry.id   AF-A0A4R9VCH1-F1
#
_cell.length_a   1.000
_cell.length_b   1.000
_cell.length_c   1.000
_cell.angle_alpha   90.00
_cell.angle_beta   90.00
_cell.angle_gamma   90.00
#
_symmetry.space_group_name_H-M   'P 1'
#
loop_
_entity.id
_entity.type
_entity.pdbx_description
1 polymer ?
#
loop_
_entity_poly.entity_id
_entity_poly.type
_entity_poly.pdbx_seq_one_letter_code
_entity_poly.pdbx_strand_id
1 'polypeptide(L)'
;LMHYHYPTTWNHILIDHAVTFRVLPISATETAVTTKWLVHKDAVEGVDYDLAELTHVWTETNDQDRRIVEENAFGILSPAYEPGPYSEQHEGGVIQ
;
A
#
# COMPACT_ATOMS: atom_id res chain seq x y z
N LEU A 1 -9.17 -0.41 -11.49
CA LEU A 1 -9.56 0.87 -10.88
C LEU A 1 -9.04 0.94 -9.44
N MET A 2 -8.54 2.09 -9.00
CA MET A 2 -8.05 2.30 -7.63
C MET A 2 -9.15 2.97 -6.78
N HIS A 3 -9.40 2.45 -5.58
CA HIS A 3 -10.39 2.95 -4.64
C HIS A 3 -9.83 3.00 -3.23
N TYR A 4 -10.19 4.02 -2.45
CA TYR A 4 -9.80 4.13 -1.04
C TYR A 4 -10.98 4.58 -0.18
N HIS A 5 -10.94 4.22 1.08
CA HIS A 5 -11.87 4.68 2.10
C HIS A 5 -11.11 4.85 3.42
N TYR A 6 -10.92 6.10 3.82
CA TYR A 6 -10.25 6.43 5.06
C TYR A 6 -11.05 5.91 6.28
N PRO A 7 -10.38 5.48 7.36
CA PRO A 7 -8.93 5.48 7.55
C PRO A 7 -8.24 4.14 7.21
N THR A 8 -8.95 3.16 6.67
CA THR A 8 -8.52 1.75 6.80
C THR A 8 -8.12 1.06 5.51
N THR A 9 -8.47 1.55 4.33
CA THR A 9 -8.29 0.74 3.10
C THR A 9 -8.02 1.54 1.84
N TRP A 10 -7.16 0.97 0.99
CA TRP A 10 -7.12 1.23 -0.45
C TRP A 10 -7.13 -0.10 -1.21
N ASN A 11 -7.53 -0.10 -2.47
CA ASN A 11 -7.83 -1.30 -3.24
C ASN A 11 -7.56 -1.08 -4.74
N HIS A 12 -7.09 -2.14 -5.40
CA HIS A 12 -6.95 -2.19 -6.85
C HIS A 12 -7.84 -3.32 -7.38
N ILE A 13 -8.89 -2.97 -8.13
CA ILE A 13 -9.79 -3.94 -8.78
C ILE A 13 -9.43 -3.99 -10.26
N LEU A 14 -8.81 -5.09 -10.69
CA LEU A 14 -8.42 -5.34 -12.08
C LEU A 14 -9.46 -6.24 -12.76
N ILE A 15 -9.23 -6.54 -14.04
CA ILE A 15 -10.17 -7.36 -14.82
C ILE A 15 -10.16 -8.83 -14.40
N ASP A 16 -9.05 -9.31 -13.84
CA ASP A 16 -8.72 -10.71 -13.59
C ASP A 16 -8.67 -11.04 -12.08
N HIS A 17 -8.22 -10.10 -11.24
CA HIS A 17 -8.18 -10.24 -9.79
C HIS A 17 -8.34 -8.90 -9.08
N ALA A 18 -8.50 -8.94 -7.76
CA ALA A 18 -8.49 -7.76 -6.92
C ALA A 18 -7.38 -7.84 -5.86
N VAL A 19 -6.79 -6.69 -5.51
CA VAL A 19 -5.83 -6.55 -4.42
C VAL A 19 -6.37 -5.56 -3.42
N THR A 20 -6.60 -6.03 -2.19
CA THR A 20 -7.15 -5.21 -1.10
C THR A 20 -6.09 -4.96 -0.05
N PHE A 21 -6.02 -3.73 0.45
CA PHE A 21 -5.09 -3.32 1.49
C PHE A 21 -5.85 -2.87 2.71
N ARG A 22 -5.35 -3.25 3.89
CA ARG A 22 -5.87 -2.80 5.18
C ARG A 22 -4.75 -2.18 6.01
N VAL A 23 -4.97 -0.96 6.47
CA VAL A 23 -4.07 -0.19 7.33
C VAL A 23 -4.62 -0.19 8.75
N LEU A 24 -3.80 -0.64 9.71
CA LEU A 24 -4.15 -0.60 11.13
C LEU A 24 -2.98 -0.04 11.94
N PRO A 25 -3.20 0.95 12.82
CA PRO A 25 -2.15 1.43 13.71
C PRO A 25 -1.79 0.35 14.74
N ILE A 26 -0.50 0.15 14.98
CA ILE A 26 0.03 -0.69 16.06
C ILE A 26 0.46 0.19 17.23
N SER A 27 1.23 1.24 16.93
CA SER A 27 1.72 2.23 17.89
C SER A 27 1.78 3.61 17.24
N ALA A 28 2.32 4.61 17.93
CA ALA A 28 2.52 5.94 17.34
C ALA A 28 3.52 5.95 16.16
N THR A 29 4.37 4.92 16.05
CA THR A 29 5.43 4.83 15.04
C THR A 29 5.38 3.52 14.24
N GLU A 30 4.34 2.71 14.41
CA GLU A 30 4.23 1.40 13.74
C GLU A 30 2.83 1.20 13.18
N THR A 31 2.77 0.67 11.95
CA THR A 31 1.52 0.42 11.23
C THR A 31 1.55 -0.97 10.61
N ALA A 32 0.48 -1.73 10.78
CA ALA A 32 0.25 -2.98 10.07
C ALA A 32 -0.43 -2.68 8.72
N VAL A 33 0.21 -3.05 7.62
CA VAL A 33 -0.41 -3.13 6.30
C VAL A 33 -0.66 -4.60 5.96
N THR A 34 -1.92 -4.98 5.74
CA THR A 34 -2.30 -6.33 5.30
C THR A 34 -2.77 -6.29 3.85
N THR A 35 -2.07 -7.00 2.97
CA THR A 35 -2.43 -7.13 1.55
C THR A 35 -3.09 -8.50 1.31
N LYS A 36 -4.18 -8.53 0.55
CA LYS A 36 -4.84 -9.76 0.11
C LYS A 36 -5.09 -9.73 -1.40
N TRP A 37 -4.81 -10.85 -2.05
CA TRP A 37 -5.12 -11.10 -3.45
C TRP A 37 -6.40 -11.94 -3.51
N LEU A 38 -7.37 -11.48 -4.29
CA LEU A 38 -8.67 -12.12 -4.47
C LEU A 38 -8.79 -12.55 -5.93
N VAL A 39 -8.79 -13.86 -6.15
CA VAL A 39 -9.05 -14.48 -7.45
C VAL A 39 -10.47 -15.04 -7.51
N HIS A 40 -10.89 -15.50 -8.69
CA HIS A 40 -12.15 -16.22 -8.81
C HIS A 40 -12.16 -17.45 -7.90
N LYS A 41 -13.27 -17.72 -7.22
CA LYS A 41 -13.39 -18.81 -6.22
C LYS A 41 -13.08 -20.21 -6.76
N ASP A 42 -13.24 -20.39 -8.08
CA ASP A 42 -13.03 -21.67 -8.78
C ASP A 42 -11.67 -21.72 -9.49
N ALA A 43 -10.84 -20.66 -9.40
CA ALA A 43 -9.50 -20.65 -9.99
C ALA A 43 -8.53 -21.54 -9.20
N VAL A 44 -7.75 -22.35 -9.90
CA VAL A 44 -6.82 -23.33 -9.34
C VAL A 44 -5.38 -22.89 -9.55
N GLU A 45 -4.62 -22.79 -8.46
CA GLU A 45 -3.18 -22.50 -8.51
C GLU A 45 -2.43 -23.55 -9.35
N GLY A 46 -1.50 -23.09 -10.19
CA GLY A 46 -0.73 -23.93 -11.12
C GLY A 46 -1.48 -24.29 -12.40
N VAL A 47 -2.73 -23.86 -12.55
CA VAL A 47 -3.53 -24.01 -13.79
C VAL A 47 -3.99 -22.65 -14.28
N ASP A 48 -4.73 -21.92 -13.45
CA ASP A 48 -5.33 -20.63 -13.80
C ASP A 48 -4.45 -19.44 -13.40
N TYR A 49 -3.58 -19.63 -12.40
CA TYR A 49 -2.61 -18.63 -11.97
C TYR A 49 -1.37 -19.28 -11.33
N ASP A 50 -0.23 -18.61 -11.44
CA ASP A 50 0.97 -18.89 -10.65
C ASP A 50 1.03 -17.92 -9.45
N LEU A 51 1.29 -18.46 -8.24
CA LEU A 51 1.25 -17.65 -7.02
C LEU A 51 2.41 -16.64 -6.96
N ALA A 52 3.59 -17.01 -7.44
CA ALA A 52 4.74 -16.13 -7.43
C ALA A 52 4.50 -14.96 -8.39
N GLU A 53 4.02 -15.23 -9.61
CA GLU A 53 3.68 -14.19 -10.58
C GLU A 53 2.55 -13.27 -10.06
N LEU A 54 1.48 -13.83 -9.50
CA LEU A 54 0.34 -13.07 -8.97
C LEU A 54 0.75 -12.09 -7.86
N THR A 55 1.69 -12.48 -7.01
CA THR A 55 2.03 -11.73 -5.80
C THR A 55 3.30 -10.89 -5.93
N HIS A 56 4.17 -11.18 -6.90
CA HIS A 56 5.51 -10.59 -7.00
C HIS A 56 5.49 -9.06 -6.97
N VAL A 57 4.76 -8.43 -7.89
CA VAL A 57 4.79 -6.97 -8.06
C VAL A 57 4.40 -6.26 -6.77
N TRP A 58 3.24 -6.60 -6.19
CA TRP A 58 2.78 -5.94 -4.98
C TRP A 58 3.58 -6.32 -3.73
N THR A 59 4.24 -7.47 -3.71
CA THR A 59 5.17 -7.82 -2.63
C THR A 59 6.38 -6.90 -2.66
N GLU A 60 6.99 -6.70 -3.83
CA GLU A 60 8.13 -5.81 -4.00
C GLU A 60 7.75 -4.34 -3.78
N THR A 61 6.61 -3.89 -4.32
CA THR A 61 6.14 -2.51 -4.11
C THR A 61 5.85 -2.23 -2.63
N ASN A 62 5.22 -3.16 -1.89
CA ASN A 62 4.99 -2.97 -0.45
C ASN A 62 6.31 -2.84 0.33
N ASP A 63 7.36 -3.59 -0.04
CA ASP A 63 8.67 -3.45 0.61
C ASP A 63 9.35 -2.12 0.25
N GLN A 64 9.25 -1.68 -1.00
CA GLN A 64 9.74 -0.37 -1.43
C GLN A 64 9.06 0.77 -0.65
N ASP A 65 7.73 0.74 -0.54
CA ASP A 65 6.96 1.73 0.21
C ASP A 65 7.29 1.69 1.71
N ARG A 66 7.43 0.50 2.31
CA ARG A 66 7.84 0.35 3.72
C ARG A 66 9.13 1.11 4.00
N ARG A 67 10.17 0.92 3.16
CA ARG A 67 11.47 1.56 3.35
C ARG A 67 11.37 3.08 3.25
N ILE A 68 10.62 3.59 2.29
CA ILE A 68 10.40 5.04 2.13
C ILE A 68 9.68 5.62 3.35
N VAL A 69 8.64 4.93 3.85
CA VAL A 69 7.88 5.37 5.03
C VAL A 69 8.72 5.34 6.30
N GLU A 70 9.53 4.29 6.50
CA GLU A 70 10.42 4.15 7.65
C GLU A 70 11.52 5.23 7.65
N GLU A 71 12.14 5.50 6.50
CA GLU A 71 13.14 6.58 6.36
C GLU A 71 12.51 7.96 6.56
N ASN A 72 11.30 8.20 6.03
CA ASN A 72 10.58 9.44 6.25
C ASN A 72 10.24 9.65 7.74
N ALA A 73 9.75 8.60 8.41
CA ALA A 73 9.46 8.62 9.84
C ALA A 73 10.73 8.89 10.66
N PHE A 74 11.86 8.28 10.31
CA PHE A 74 13.15 8.55 10.94
C PHE A 74 13.56 10.03 10.80
N GLY A 75 13.43 10.61 9.61
CA GLY A 75 13.75 12.02 9.37
C GLY A 75 12.88 12.99 10.18
N ILE A 76 11.57 12.72 10.27
CA ILE A 76 10.59 13.54 11.00
C ILE A 76 10.89 13.60 12.51
N LEU A 77 11.56 12.60 13.09
CA LEU A 77 11.93 12.59 14.51
C LEU A 77 13.05 13.59 14.86
N SER A 78 13.74 14.15 13.87
CA SER A 78 14.78 15.16 14.10
C SER A 78 14.18 16.46 14.65
N PRO A 79 14.77 17.09 15.68
CA PRO A 79 14.33 18.40 16.16
C PRO A 79 14.55 19.54 15.14
N ALA A 80 15.31 19.27 14.06
CA ALA A 80 15.53 20.21 12.97
C ALA A 80 14.51 20.08 11.83
N TYR A 81 13.63 19.06 11.86
CA TYR A 81 12.59 18.91 10.84
C TYR A 81 11.55 20.03 10.95
N GLU A 82 11.24 20.64 9.81
CA GLU A 82 10.10 21.54 9.63
C GLU A 82 9.27 21.04 8.44
N PRO A 83 7.92 21.07 8.49
CA PRO A 83 7.08 20.65 7.37
C PRO A 83 7.35 21.46 6.09
N GLY A 84 7.64 20.75 5.00
CA GLY A 84 7.80 21.34 3.67
C GLY A 84 6.47 21.56 2.93
N PRO A 85 6.47 22.35 1.85
CA PRO A 85 5.29 22.51 1.01
C PRO A 85 5.04 21.25 0.15
N TYR A 86 3.78 20.83 0.04
CA TYR A 86 3.36 19.81 -0.93
C TYR A 86 3.31 20.38 -2.34
N SER A 87 3.61 19.54 -3.33
CA SER A 87 3.41 19.83 -4.76
C SER A 87 1.93 19.77 -5.14
N GLU A 88 1.37 20.88 -5.59
CA GLU A 88 -0.04 20.93 -6.04
C GLU A 88 -0.30 20.01 -7.25
N GLN A 89 0.72 19.76 -8.08
CA GLN A 89 0.58 18.92 -9.27
C GLN A 89 0.63 17.41 -8.95
N HIS A 90 1.45 17.01 -7.98
CA HIS A 90 1.75 15.60 -7.72
C HIS A 90 1.16 15.07 -6.42
N GLU A 91 0.91 15.93 -5.43
CA GLU A 91 0.55 15.54 -4.06
C GLU A 91 -0.83 16.05 -3.65
N GLY A 92 -1.68 16.44 -4.60
CA GLY A 92 -3.07 16.85 -4.32
C GLY A 92 -3.90 15.79 -3.59
N GLY A 93 -3.53 14.50 -3.68
CA GLY A 93 -4.14 13.41 -2.89
C GLY A 93 -3.77 13.41 -1.41
N VAL A 94 -2.63 14.01 -1.05
CA VAL A 94 -2.16 14.12 0.34
C VAL A 94 -2.82 15.29 1.07
N ILE A 95 -3.27 16.31 0.32
CA ILE A 95 -3.84 17.58 0.84
C ILE A 95 -5.36 17.43 1.14
N GLN A 96 -5.94 16.25 0.97
CA GLN A 96 -7.40 16.01 1.06
C GLN A 96 -7.96 16.03 2.49
#